data_AF-A0A350D6B7-F1
#
_entry.id   AF-A0A350D6B7-F1
#
_cell.length_a   1.000
_cell.length_b   1.000
_cell.length_c   1.000
_cell.angle_alpha   90.00
_cell.angle_beta   90.00
_cell.angle_gamma   90.00
#
_symmetry.space_group_name_H-M   'P 1'
#
loop_
_entity.id
_entity.type
_entity.pdbx_description
1 polymer ?
#
loop_
_entity_poly.entity_id
_entity_poly.type
_entity_poly.pdbx_seq_one_letter_code
_entity_poly.pdbx_strand_id
1 'polypeptide(L)'
;LTIFIMTVLMSVIFLVVLFLHTFTIEWSLLIAILYIFFELCLMTAVALVFSTFSTPILASLYSLAFYLIGHLSWSLELLIKKIKSGGGRAILKVLYIILPDLENFNFKTEVVHQLPIPTKLLGLSFAYGLVYTAFLLLLAILIFRRRDFI
;
A
#
# COMPACT_ATOMS: atom_id res chain seq x y z
N LEU A 1 2.32 -14.46 -8.54
CA LEU A 1 1.51 -15.70 -8.40
C LEU A 1 1.31 -16.10 -6.95
N THR A 2 2.38 -16.24 -6.17
CA THR A 2 2.31 -16.60 -4.73
C THR A 2 1.40 -15.68 -3.92
N ILE A 3 1.59 -14.37 -4.03
CA ILE A 3 0.75 -13.37 -3.34
C ILE A 3 -0.72 -13.51 -3.73
N PHE A 4 -1.02 -13.69 -5.01
CA PHE A 4 -2.40 -13.87 -5.47
C PHE A 4 -3.07 -15.10 -4.84
N ILE A 5 -2.40 -16.25 -4.85
CA ILE A 5 -2.94 -17.48 -4.24
C ILE A 5 -3.14 -17.30 -2.74
N MET A 6 -2.17 -16.72 -2.04
CA MET A 6 -2.24 -16.50 -0.60
C MET A 6 -3.35 -15.50 -0.24
N THR A 7 -3.48 -14.40 -0.97
CA THR A 7 -4.55 -13.42 -0.76
C THR A 7 -5.92 -14.07 -1.00
N VAL A 8 -6.12 -14.81 -2.09
CA VAL A 8 -7.38 -15.51 -2.35
C VAL A 8 -7.70 -16.50 -1.24
N LEU A 9 -6.74 -17.30 -0.80
CA LEU A 9 -6.93 -18.29 0.26
C LEU A 9 -7.30 -17.62 1.59
N MET A 10 -6.58 -16.57 1.99
CA MET A 10 -6.90 -15.83 3.22
C MET A 10 -8.25 -15.13 3.12
N SER A 11 -8.60 -14.56 1.96
CA SER A 11 -9.90 -13.94 1.73
C SER A 11 -11.05 -14.92 1.80
N VAL A 12 -10.90 -16.14 1.24
CA VAL A 12 -11.92 -17.19 1.35
C VAL A 12 -12.13 -17.59 2.80
N ILE A 13 -11.05 -17.82 3.56
CA ILE A 13 -11.14 -18.15 4.99
C ILE A 13 -11.85 -17.02 5.75
N PHE A 14 -11.46 -15.76 5.50
CA PHE A 14 -12.07 -14.60 6.14
C PHE A 14 -13.58 -14.49 5.85
N LEU A 15 -13.99 -14.66 4.59
CA LEU A 15 -15.41 -14.64 4.20
C LEU A 15 -16.20 -15.80 4.81
N VAL A 16 -15.61 -17.00 4.91
CA VAL A 16 -16.25 -18.14 5.58
C VAL A 16 -16.46 -17.85 7.06
N VAL A 17 -15.45 -17.33 7.77
CA VAL A 17 -15.58 -16.96 9.18
C VAL A 17 -16.65 -15.89 9.37
N LEU A 18 -16.68 -14.88 8.51
CA LEU A 18 -17.67 -13.80 8.57
C LEU A 18 -19.08 -14.32 8.32
N PHE A 19 -19.26 -15.18 7.32
CA PHE A 19 -20.53 -15.81 7.02
C PHE A 19 -21.04 -16.67 8.19
N LEU A 20 -20.16 -17.43 8.83
CA LEU A 20 -20.52 -18.23 10.02
C LEU A 20 -20.91 -17.35 11.23
N HIS A 21 -20.40 -16.12 11.32
CA HIS A 21 -20.67 -15.23 12.45
C HIS A 21 -21.90 -14.33 12.23
N THR A 22 -22.10 -13.84 11.01
CA THR A 22 -23.11 -12.81 10.70
C THR A 22 -24.21 -13.29 9.75
N PHE A 23 -24.06 -14.46 9.11
CA PHE A 23 -24.97 -15.01 8.09
C PHE A 23 -25.23 -14.10 6.88
N THR A 24 -24.48 -13.00 6.74
CA THR A 24 -24.56 -12.06 5.62
C THR A 24 -23.20 -11.98 4.93
N ILE A 25 -23.21 -11.73 3.62
CA ILE A 25 -22.01 -11.48 2.83
C ILE A 25 -22.13 -10.08 2.24
N GLU A 26 -21.30 -9.17 2.71
CA GLU A 26 -21.20 -7.83 2.15
C GLU A 26 -20.20 -7.80 0.98
N TRP A 27 -20.70 -7.56 -0.23
CA TRP A 27 -19.86 -7.49 -1.43
C TRP A 27 -18.83 -6.35 -1.41
N SER A 28 -19.07 -5.31 -0.61
CA SER A 28 -18.12 -4.22 -0.39
C SER A 28 -16.77 -4.70 0.17
N LEU A 29 -16.75 -5.83 0.91
CA LEU A 29 -15.51 -6.44 1.42
C LEU A 29 -14.58 -6.91 0.31
N LEU A 30 -15.12 -7.37 -0.83
CA LEU A 30 -14.28 -7.75 -1.97
C LEU A 30 -13.53 -6.56 -2.55
N ILE A 31 -14.12 -5.36 -2.51
CA ILE A 31 -13.46 -4.14 -2.96
C ILE A 31 -12.25 -3.87 -2.06
N ALA A 32 -12.42 -3.90 -0.73
CA ALA A 32 -11.29 -3.71 0.19
C ALA A 32 -10.18 -4.76 -0.02
N ILE A 33 -10.55 -6.04 -0.20
CA ILE A 33 -9.61 -7.12 -0.50
C ILE A 33 -8.83 -6.85 -1.79
N LEU A 34 -9.51 -6.37 -2.83
CA LEU A 34 -8.88 -6.04 -4.11
C LEU A 34 -7.84 -4.92 -3.97
N TYR A 35 -8.12 -3.88 -3.20
CA TYR A 35 -7.14 -2.80 -2.98
C TYR A 35 -5.96 -3.23 -2.11
N ILE A 36 -6.18 -4.10 -1.11
CA ILE A 36 -5.08 -4.74 -0.37
C ILE A 36 -4.19 -5.56 -1.33
N PHE A 37 -4.79 -6.26 -2.30
CA PHE A 37 -4.01 -6.97 -3.32
C PHE A 37 -3.15 -6.02 -4.17
N PHE A 38 -3.69 -4.86 -4.59
CA PHE A 38 -2.91 -3.84 -5.30
C PHE A 38 -1.76 -3.28 -4.45
N GLU A 39 -2.02 -3.04 -3.17
CA GLU A 39 -1.01 -2.62 -2.20
C GLU A 39 0.13 -3.64 -2.10
N LEU A 40 -0.20 -4.93 -1.98
CA LEU A 40 0.79 -6.02 -1.96
C LEU A 40 1.60 -6.13 -3.26
N CYS A 41 0.97 -5.91 -4.42
CA CYS A 41 1.65 -5.86 -5.71
C CYS A 41 2.66 -4.70 -5.77
N LEU A 42 2.26 -3.52 -5.32
CA LEU A 42 3.13 -2.35 -5.24
C LEU A 42 4.31 -2.61 -4.30
N MET A 43 4.05 -3.16 -3.12
CA MET A 43 5.08 -3.54 -2.15
C MET A 43 6.06 -4.57 -2.72
N THR A 44 5.58 -5.49 -3.55
CA THR A 44 6.45 -6.45 -4.25
C THR A 44 7.36 -5.75 -5.26
N ALA A 45 6.84 -4.78 -6.02
CA ALA A 45 7.67 -3.99 -6.94
C ALA A 45 8.73 -3.18 -6.19
N VAL A 46 8.38 -2.58 -5.05
CA VAL A 46 9.34 -1.90 -4.16
C VAL A 46 10.43 -2.87 -3.69
N ALA A 47 10.04 -4.05 -3.20
CA ALA A 47 10.99 -5.06 -2.75
C ALA A 47 11.93 -5.50 -3.87
N LEU A 48 11.41 -5.70 -5.10
CA LEU A 48 12.21 -6.04 -6.27
C LEU A 48 13.25 -4.96 -6.58
N VAL A 49 12.86 -3.68 -6.56
CA VAL A 49 13.80 -2.55 -6.74
C VAL A 49 14.93 -2.65 -5.72
N PHE A 50 14.61 -2.77 -4.42
CA PHE A 50 15.64 -2.84 -3.38
C PHE A 50 16.52 -4.10 -3.48
N SER A 51 15.96 -5.22 -3.94
CA SER A 51 16.73 -6.44 -4.18
C SER A 51 17.73 -6.32 -5.34
N THR A 52 17.54 -5.39 -6.28
CA THR A 52 18.49 -5.24 -7.41
C THR A 52 19.87 -4.74 -6.99
N PHE A 53 19.97 -3.96 -5.91
CA PHE A 53 21.22 -3.33 -5.48
C PHE A 53 21.62 -3.64 -4.03
N SER A 54 20.77 -4.32 -3.26
CA SER A 54 21.02 -4.57 -1.83
C SER A 54 21.14 -6.07 -1.50
N THR A 55 21.60 -6.37 -0.29
CA THR A 55 21.57 -7.75 0.23
C THR A 55 20.14 -8.13 0.60
N PRO A 56 19.78 -9.43 0.61
CA PRO A 56 18.41 -9.87 0.90
C PRO A 56 17.85 -9.31 2.22
N ILE A 57 18.69 -9.24 3.25
CA ILE A 57 18.34 -8.71 4.57
C ILE A 57 18.04 -7.20 4.48
N LEU A 58 18.93 -6.41 3.88
CA LEU A 58 18.72 -4.98 3.74
C LEU A 58 17.53 -4.64 2.84
N ALA A 59 17.31 -5.40 1.76
CA ALA A 59 16.15 -5.24 0.90
C ALA A 59 14.83 -5.46 1.66
N SER A 60 14.77 -6.47 2.52
CA SER A 60 13.60 -6.70 3.39
C SER A 60 13.37 -5.55 4.37
N LEU A 61 14.44 -5.00 4.95
CA LEU A 61 14.38 -3.89 5.89
C LEU A 61 13.93 -2.59 5.21
N TYR A 62 14.43 -2.30 4.01
CA TYR A 62 13.98 -1.14 3.23
C TYR A 62 12.53 -1.26 2.78
N SER A 63 12.10 -2.45 2.37
CA SER A 63 10.70 -2.70 2.04
C SER A 63 9.79 -2.51 3.26
N LEU A 64 10.20 -3.03 4.42
CA LEU A 64 9.46 -2.83 5.66
C LEU A 64 9.41 -1.34 6.05
N ALA A 65 10.54 -0.63 5.96
CA ALA A 65 10.59 0.80 6.24
C ALA A 65 9.65 1.58 5.31
N PHE A 66 9.63 1.24 4.02
CA PHE A 66 8.75 1.85 3.02
C PHE A 66 7.26 1.62 3.34
N TYR A 67 6.91 0.39 3.73
CA TYR A 67 5.55 0.04 4.18
C TYR A 67 5.13 0.86 5.41
N LEU A 68 5.98 0.89 6.44
CA LEU A 68 5.72 1.64 7.67
C LEU A 68 5.55 3.13 7.38
N ILE A 69 6.45 3.69 6.58
CA ILE A 69 6.41 5.07 6.13
C ILE A 69 5.09 5.40 5.44
N GLY A 70 4.64 4.54 4.52
CA GLY A 70 3.45 4.86 3.73
C GLY A 70 2.15 4.77 4.51
N HIS A 71 2.07 3.90 5.51
CA HIS A 71 0.94 3.90 6.45
C HIS A 71 1.04 5.00 7.50
N LEU A 72 2.24 5.47 7.84
CA LEU A 72 2.41 6.54 8.82
C LEU A 72 2.01 7.91 8.25
N SER A 73 1.92 8.06 6.92
CA SER A 73 1.51 9.30 6.24
C SER A 73 0.20 9.88 6.80
N TRP A 74 -0.81 9.03 7.01
CA TRP A 74 -2.08 9.42 7.64
C TRP A 74 -1.92 10.01 9.03
N SER A 75 -1.13 9.30 9.85
CA SER A 75 -0.91 9.65 11.25
C SER A 75 -0.15 10.96 11.34
N LEU A 76 0.77 11.20 10.40
CA LEU A 76 1.48 12.48 10.27
C LEU A 76 0.51 13.61 9.89
N GLU A 77 -0.45 13.38 8.98
CA GLU A 77 -1.45 14.40 8.63
C GLU A 77 -2.31 14.80 9.85
N LEU A 78 -2.77 13.82 10.62
CA LEU A 78 -3.51 14.06 11.86
C LEU A 78 -2.67 14.81 12.90
N LEU A 79 -1.39 14.46 13.01
CA LEU A 79 -0.46 15.11 13.94
C LEU A 79 -0.15 16.56 13.53
N ILE A 80 0.00 16.82 12.23
CA ILE A 80 0.16 18.18 11.66
C ILE A 80 -1.06 19.05 11.98
N LYS A 81 -2.28 18.47 11.96
CA LYS A 81 -3.52 19.16 12.31
C LYS A 81 -3.61 19.48 13.81
N LYS A 82 -3.02 18.66 14.69
CA LYS A 82 -3.04 18.86 16.15
C LYS A 82 -1.94 19.80 16.67
N ILE A 83 -0.81 19.91 15.97
CA ILE A 83 0.32 20.74 16.40
C ILE A 83 0.11 22.21 16.00
N LYS A 84 0.24 23.12 16.97
CA LYS A 84 0.26 24.58 16.72
C LYS A 84 1.48 24.97 15.86
N SER A 85 1.31 25.99 15.02
CA SER A 85 2.33 26.46 14.07
C SER A 85 3.70 26.68 14.72
N GLY A 86 4.73 25.99 14.20
CA GLY A 86 6.12 26.07 14.67
C GLY A 86 7.05 25.20 13.79
N GLY A 87 8.35 25.15 14.13
CA GLY A 87 9.36 24.41 13.37
C GLY A 87 9.04 22.91 13.19
N GLY A 88 8.43 22.28 14.21
CA GLY A 88 7.96 20.89 14.11
C GLY A 88 6.90 20.66 13.03
N ARG A 89 6.03 21.65 12.78
CA ARG A 89 5.01 21.55 11.71
C ARG A 89 5.63 21.63 10.31
N ALA A 90 6.71 22.39 10.14
CA ALA A 90 7.44 22.46 8.88
C ALA A 90 8.13 21.13 8.56
N ILE A 91 8.81 20.53 9.55
CA ILE A 91 9.45 19.21 9.42
C ILE A 91 8.43 18.14 9.05
N LEU A 92 7.29 18.09 9.76
CA LEU A 92 6.24 17.12 9.47
C LEU A 92 5.61 17.32 8.07
N LYS A 93 5.46 18.56 7.59
CA LYS A 93 4.99 18.84 6.23
C LYS A 93 5.97 18.38 5.16
N VAL A 94 7.26 18.62 5.36
CA VAL A 94 8.31 18.15 4.44
C VAL A 94 8.30 16.63 4.39
N LEU A 95 8.20 15.98 5.56
CA LEU A 95 8.10 14.53 5.64
C LEU A 95 6.85 14.04 4.90
N TYR A 96 5.66 14.58 5.20
CA TYR A 96 4.41 14.21 4.51
C TYR A 96 4.47 14.33 2.98
N ILE A 97 5.15 15.35 2.45
CA ILE A 97 5.30 15.54 0.98
C ILE A 97 6.22 14.49 0.36
N ILE A 98 7.25 14.03 1.07
CA ILE A 98 8.24 13.08 0.55
C ILE A 98 7.75 11.64 0.69
N LEU A 99 6.94 11.34 1.71
CA LEU A 99 6.51 9.98 1.98
C LEU A 99 5.45 9.52 0.95
N PRO A 100 5.63 8.32 0.36
CA PRO A 100 4.63 7.72 -0.53
C PRO A 100 3.40 7.33 0.28
N ASP A 101 2.21 7.76 -0.15
CA ASP A 101 0.97 7.51 0.57
C ASP A 101 0.30 6.20 0.13
N LEU A 102 0.57 5.13 0.88
CA LEU A 102 -0.05 3.81 0.68
C LEU A 102 -1.49 3.77 1.19
N GLU A 103 -1.93 4.77 1.93
CA GLU A 103 -3.29 4.77 2.47
C GLU A 103 -4.35 4.99 1.39
N ASN A 104 -3.96 5.47 0.21
CA ASN A 104 -4.83 5.49 -0.97
C ASN A 104 -5.39 4.10 -1.34
N PHE A 105 -4.79 3.00 -0.87
CA PHE A 105 -5.30 1.63 -1.03
C PHE A 105 -6.10 1.12 0.18
N ASN A 106 -6.13 1.86 1.29
CA ASN A 106 -6.75 1.41 2.53
C ASN A 106 -8.22 1.81 2.59
N PHE A 107 -9.09 0.97 2.01
CA PHE A 107 -10.55 1.14 2.08
C PHE A 107 -11.21 0.27 3.16
N LYS A 108 -10.42 -0.33 4.07
CA LYS A 108 -10.93 -1.27 5.08
C LYS A 108 -11.89 -0.58 6.05
N THR A 109 -11.53 0.61 6.51
CA THR A 109 -12.32 1.40 7.46
C THR A 109 -13.66 1.81 6.90
N GLU A 110 -13.69 2.25 5.65
CA GLU A 110 -14.88 2.74 4.98
C GLU A 110 -15.85 1.59 4.72
N VAL A 111 -15.34 0.44 4.28
CA VAL A 111 -16.16 -0.75 4.05
C VAL A 111 -16.76 -1.29 5.35
N VAL A 112 -15.96 -1.42 6.41
CA VAL A 112 -16.43 -1.96 7.70
C VAL A 112 -17.43 -1.03 8.39
N HIS A 113 -17.26 0.28 8.26
CA HIS A 113 -18.18 1.26 8.82
C HIS A 113 -19.33 1.65 7.86
N GLN A 114 -19.46 0.98 6.71
CA GLN A 114 -20.47 1.25 5.68
C GLN A 114 -20.50 2.72 5.24
N LEU A 115 -19.34 3.37 5.24
CA LEU A 115 -19.19 4.74 4.79
C LEU A 115 -19.22 4.81 3.25
N PRO A 116 -19.79 5.87 2.67
CA PRO A 116 -19.84 6.02 1.22
C PRO A 116 -18.42 6.21 0.66
N ILE A 117 -17.96 5.25 -0.13
CA ILE A 117 -16.68 5.35 -0.84
C ILE A 117 -16.91 6.07 -2.17
N PRO A 118 -16.36 7.28 -2.37
CA PRO A 118 -16.49 7.96 -3.65
C PRO A 118 -15.81 7.15 -4.76
N THR A 119 -16.58 6.75 -5.78
CA THR A 119 -16.10 5.95 -6.93
C THR A 119 -14.94 6.62 -7.68
N LYS A 120 -14.89 7.95 -7.66
CA LYS A 120 -13.78 8.73 -8.21
C LYS A 120 -12.45 8.44 -7.48
N LEU A 121 -12.49 8.27 -6.15
CA LEU A 121 -11.31 7.97 -5.35
C LEU A 121 -10.81 6.55 -5.65
N LEU A 122 -11.71 5.58 -5.77
CA LEU A 122 -11.38 4.22 -6.22
C LEU A 122 -10.63 4.25 -7.57
N GLY A 123 -11.20 4.91 -8.59
CA GLY A 123 -10.55 5.01 -9.90
C GLY A 123 -9.17 5.65 -9.87
N LEU A 124 -8.99 6.71 -9.07
CA LEU A 124 -7.70 7.38 -8.90
C LEU A 124 -6.69 6.48 -8.17
N SER A 125 -7.08 5.82 -7.09
CA SER A 125 -6.22 4.90 -6.33
C SER A 125 -5.78 3.70 -7.18
N PHE A 126 -6.68 3.16 -8.00
CA PHE A 126 -6.35 2.09 -8.95
C PHE A 126 -5.33 2.56 -10.00
N ALA A 127 -5.56 3.72 -10.62
CA ALA A 127 -4.63 4.29 -11.59
C ALA A 127 -3.27 4.61 -10.95
N TYR A 128 -3.27 5.18 -9.74
CA TYR A 128 -2.08 5.44 -8.95
C TYR A 128 -1.28 4.16 -8.71
N GLY A 129 -1.93 3.08 -8.26
CA GLY A 129 -1.29 1.79 -8.04
C GLY A 129 -0.69 1.18 -9.30
N LEU A 130 -1.42 1.19 -10.41
CA LEU A 130 -0.90 0.67 -11.68
C LEU A 130 0.31 1.47 -12.17
N VAL A 131 0.21 2.80 -12.21
CA VAL A 131 1.28 3.67 -12.70
C VAL A 131 2.51 3.56 -11.81
N TYR A 132 2.33 3.60 -10.49
CA TYR A 132 3.45 3.55 -9.55
C TYR A 132 4.13 2.17 -9.54
N THR A 133 3.35 1.08 -9.60
CA THR A 133 3.89 -0.28 -9.74
C THR A 133 4.66 -0.44 -11.05
N ALA A 134 4.11 0.02 -12.18
CA ALA A 134 4.78 -0.03 -13.46
C ALA A 134 6.08 0.79 -13.46
N PHE A 135 6.06 1.99 -12.88
CA PHE A 135 7.25 2.83 -12.70
C PHE A 135 8.35 2.13 -11.90
N LEU A 136 8.01 1.53 -10.75
CA LEU A 136 8.96 0.79 -9.92
C LEU A 136 9.53 -0.43 -10.65
N LEU A 137 8.70 -1.19 -11.37
CA LEU A 137 9.16 -2.33 -12.16
C LEU A 137 10.11 -1.89 -13.28
N LEU A 138 9.80 -0.80 -13.99
CA LEU A 138 10.70 -0.24 -15.00
C LEU A 138 12.04 0.20 -14.40
N LEU A 139 11.99 0.80 -13.21
CA LEU A 139 13.18 1.21 -12.47
C LEU A 139 14.01 -0.01 -12.04
N ALA A 140 13.38 -1.07 -11.54
CA ALA A 140 14.05 -2.33 -11.23
C ALA A 140 14.73 -2.93 -12.46
N ILE A 141 14.02 -2.99 -13.60
CA ILE A 141 14.57 -3.49 -14.87
C ILE A 141 15.79 -2.66 -15.31
N LEU A 142 15.71 -1.33 -15.21
CA LEU A 142 16.78 -0.44 -15.64
C LEU A 142 18.04 -0.58 -14.77
N ILE A 143 17.86 -0.71 -13.44
CA ILE A 143 18.98 -0.94 -12.52
C ILE A 143 19.60 -2.32 -12.78
N PHE A 144 18.78 -3.36 -12.90
CA PHE A 144 19.25 -4.72 -13.15
C PHE A 144 20.03 -4.81 -14.47
N ARG A 145 19.48 -4.23 -15.55
CA ARG A 145 20.14 -4.18 -16.86
C ARG A 145 21.50 -3.51 -16.82
N ARG A 146 21.69 -2.43 -16.05
CA ARG A 146 23.01 -1.79 -15.93
C ARG A 146 24.03 -2.66 -15.20
N ARG A 147 23.58 -3.61 -14.38
CA ARG A 147 24.44 -4.47 -13.56
C ARG A 147 24.91 -5.73 -14.29
N ASP A 148 24.07 -6.30 -15.15
CA ASP A 148 24.41 -7.51 -15.92
C ASP A 148 25.44 -7.27 -17.04
N PHE A 149 25.70 -6.01 -17.42
CA PHE A 149 26.69 -5.65 -18.45
C PHE A 149 28.07 -5.24 -17.89
N ILE A 150 28.31 -5.41 -16.58
CA ILE A 150 29.59 -5.15 -15.92
C ILE A 150 30.19 -6.48 -15.47
#